data_AF-A0A450ZBT9-F1
#
_entry.id   AF-A0A450ZBT9-F1
#
_cell.length_a   1.000
_cell.length_b   1.000
_cell.length_c   1.000
_cell.angle_alpha   90.00
_cell.angle_beta   90.00
_cell.angle_gamma   90.00
#
_symmetry.space_group_name_H-M   'P 1'
#
loop_
_entity.id
_entity.type
_entity.pdbx_description
1 polymer ?
#
loop_
_entity_poly.entity_id
_entity_poly.type
_entity_poly.pdbx_seq_one_letter_code
_entity_poly.pdbx_strand_id
1 'polypeptide(L)'
;MLDVLAAIALLIGLYGAIFLCLVAVDNRLFPAVELFPVDRWRELFWEQRDWFNPEILWLTLMASTTLIVTVIHLVFAFAHLFVPLWHRRDRDRITGLIRVIREKAAAHPEGKVPEADCRRLATAYYFPWEHGIVLGTLTLWMVGYLLYTLITPC
;
A
#
# COMPACT_ATOMS: atom_id res chain seq x y z
N MET A 1 -15.58 -12.16 22.16
CA MET A 1 -15.32 -13.56 21.73
C MET A 1 -15.32 -13.67 20.20
N LEU A 2 -16.31 -13.06 19.52
CA LEU A 2 -16.37 -13.00 18.05
C LEU A 2 -15.12 -12.36 17.42
N ASP A 3 -14.62 -11.24 17.96
CA ASP A 3 -13.45 -10.55 17.40
C ASP A 3 -12.16 -11.39 17.46
N VAL A 4 -12.01 -12.18 18.53
CA VAL A 4 -10.86 -13.09 18.68
C VAL A 4 -10.95 -14.22 17.66
N LEU A 5 -12.14 -14.79 17.46
CA LEU A 5 -12.36 -15.82 16.45
C LEU A 5 -12.15 -15.28 15.03
N ALA A 6 -12.63 -14.07 14.76
CA ALA A 6 -12.41 -13.38 13.49
C ALA A 6 -10.92 -13.11 13.26
N ALA A 7 -10.18 -12.65 14.27
CA ALA A 7 -8.74 -12.43 14.18
C ALA A 7 -7.98 -13.74 13.90
N ILE A 8 -8.33 -14.83 14.58
CA ILE A 8 -7.75 -16.16 14.34
C ILE A 8 -8.08 -16.63 12.92
N ALA A 9 -9.33 -16.49 12.46
CA ALA A 9 -9.74 -16.88 11.12
C ALA A 9 -9.02 -16.08 10.03
N LEU A 10 -8.85 -14.76 10.22
CA LEU A 10 -8.08 -13.90 9.33
C LEU A 10 -6.61 -14.30 9.30
N LEU A 11 -6.02 -14.63 10.45
CA LEU A 11 -4.64 -15.10 10.54
C LEU A 11 -4.47 -16.43 9.78
N ILE A 12 -5.36 -17.40 10.00
CA ILE A 12 -5.36 -18.67 9.27
C ILE A 12 -5.51 -18.43 7.77
N GLY A 13 -6.44 -17.55 7.36
CA GLY A 13 -6.67 -17.19 5.97
C GLY A 13 -5.44 -16.53 5.32
N LEU A 14 -4.77 -15.64 6.05
CA LEU A 14 -3.54 -14.98 5.59
C LEU A 14 -2.42 -15.99 5.33
N TYR A 15 -2.11 -16.85 6.30
CA TYR A 15 -1.08 -17.88 6.12
C TYR A 15 -1.46 -18.91 5.06
N GLY A 16 -2.74 -19.28 4.98
CA GLY A 16 -3.26 -20.13 3.92
C GLY A 16 -3.04 -19.53 2.53
N ALA A 17 -3.38 -18.26 2.34
CA ALA A 17 -3.15 -17.54 1.10
C ALA A 17 -1.65 -17.43 0.76
N ILE A 18 -0.80 -17.13 1.75
CA ILE A 18 0.66 -17.07 1.57
C ILE A 18 1.18 -18.41 1.07
N PHE A 19 0.87 -19.51 1.76
CA PHE A 19 1.34 -20.83 1.36
C PHE A 19 0.82 -21.24 -0.03
N LEU A 20 -0.44 -20.95 -0.35
CA LEU A 20 -1.00 -21.22 -1.69
C LEU A 20 -0.29 -20.43 -2.78
N CYS A 21 -0.02 -19.13 -2.54
CA CYS A 21 0.72 -18.29 -3.48
C CYS A 21 2.13 -18.82 -3.70
N LEU A 22 2.86 -19.18 -2.64
CA LEU A 22 4.23 -19.69 -2.75
C LEU A 22 4.29 -21.02 -3.50
N VAL A 23 3.37 -21.95 -3.19
CA VAL A 23 3.23 -23.22 -3.92
C VAL A 23 2.88 -22.97 -5.40
N ALA A 24 2.02 -22.00 -5.68
CA ALA A 24 1.68 -21.65 -7.05
C ALA A 24 2.87 -21.08 -7.80
N VAL A 25 3.71 -20.25 -7.16
CA VAL A 25 4.94 -19.72 -7.76
C VAL A 25 5.90 -20.86 -8.10
N ASP A 26 6.19 -21.75 -7.17
CA ASP A 26 7.11 -22.87 -7.41
C ASP A 26 6.58 -23.80 -8.51
N ASN A 27 5.31 -24.17 -8.45
CA ASN A 27 4.75 -25.13 -9.41
C ASN A 27 4.44 -24.53 -10.80
N ARG A 28 4.10 -23.23 -10.89
CA ARG A 28 3.69 -22.61 -12.17
C ARG A 28 4.80 -21.81 -12.82
N LEU A 29 5.57 -21.04 -12.05
CA LEU A 29 6.58 -20.13 -12.58
C LEU A 29 7.97 -20.79 -12.59
N PHE A 30 8.28 -21.63 -11.61
CA PHE A 30 9.61 -22.23 -11.46
C PHE A 30 9.58 -23.75 -11.22
N PRO A 31 8.89 -24.56 -12.05
CA PRO A 31 8.63 -25.97 -11.77
C PRO A 31 9.88 -26.86 -11.67
N ALA A 32 11.04 -26.39 -12.14
CA ALA A 32 12.29 -27.13 -12.13
C ALA A 32 13.12 -26.93 -10.85
N VAL A 33 12.74 -25.99 -9.98
CA VAL A 33 13.50 -25.61 -8.79
C VAL A 33 12.55 -25.36 -7.63
N GLU A 34 12.81 -25.97 -6.48
CA GLU A 34 12.13 -25.64 -5.23
C GLU A 34 12.76 -24.36 -4.67
N LEU A 35 12.04 -23.23 -4.78
CA LEU A 35 12.51 -21.93 -4.28
C LEU A 35 12.06 -21.71 -2.83
N PHE A 36 10.89 -22.24 -2.47
CA PHE A 36 10.29 -22.04 -1.16
C PHE A 36 10.01 -23.41 -0.52
N PRO A 37 10.60 -23.72 0.66
CA PRO A 37 10.36 -24.97 1.38
C PRO A 37 9.00 -24.92 2.10
N VAL A 38 7.92 -24.79 1.34
CA VAL A 38 6.57 -24.56 1.88
C VAL A 38 6.10 -25.71 2.75
N ASP A 39 6.47 -26.95 2.41
CA ASP A 39 6.12 -28.13 3.21
C ASP A 39 6.74 -28.06 4.61
N ARG A 40 8.02 -27.67 4.70
CA ARG A 40 8.71 -27.45 5.97
C ARG A 40 8.05 -26.35 6.80
N TRP A 41 7.70 -25.22 6.16
CA TRP A 41 7.03 -24.12 6.86
C TRP A 41 5.62 -24.50 7.31
N ARG A 42 4.90 -25.29 6.51
CA ARG A 42 3.59 -25.81 6.87
C ARG A 42 3.67 -26.72 8.09
N GLU A 43 4.64 -27.62 8.12
CA GLU A 43 4.90 -28.51 9.25
C GLU A 43 5.21 -27.70 10.52
N LEU A 44 6.17 -26.77 10.45
CA LEU A 44 6.54 -25.89 11.56
C LEU A 44 5.34 -25.08 12.07
N PHE A 45 4.53 -24.53 11.16
CA PHE A 45 3.45 -23.61 11.51
C PHE A 45 2.18 -24.31 12.04
N TRP A 46 1.73 -25.39 11.38
CA TRP A 46 0.46 -26.04 11.69
C TRP A 46 0.59 -27.30 12.54
N GLU A 47 1.57 -28.14 12.26
CA GLU A 47 1.73 -29.44 12.92
C GLU A 47 2.48 -29.29 14.24
N GLN A 48 3.69 -28.72 14.17
CA GLN A 48 4.53 -28.49 15.34
C GLN A 48 4.12 -27.24 16.13
N ARG A 49 3.43 -26.29 15.48
CA ARG A 49 3.01 -25.00 16.06
C ARG A 49 4.17 -24.21 16.68
N ASP A 50 5.36 -24.36 16.10
CA ASP A 50 6.56 -23.64 16.50
C ASP A 50 6.59 -22.26 15.85
N TRP A 51 5.72 -21.37 16.30
CA TRP A 51 5.54 -20.04 15.71
C TRP A 51 6.74 -19.11 15.93
N PHE A 52 7.60 -19.44 16.90
CA PHE A 52 8.81 -18.67 17.20
C PHE A 52 10.06 -19.22 16.50
N ASN A 53 9.90 -20.26 15.67
CA ASN A 53 10.96 -20.73 14.81
C ASN A 53 11.48 -19.57 13.93
N PRO A 54 12.80 -19.37 13.80
CA PRO A 54 13.36 -18.29 13.01
C PRO A 54 12.84 -18.24 11.56
N GLU A 55 12.57 -19.38 10.95
CA GLU A 55 12.03 -19.46 9.59
C GLU A 55 10.61 -18.93 9.49
N ILE A 56 9.78 -19.24 10.49
CA ILE A 56 8.40 -18.74 10.58
C ILE A 56 8.38 -17.25 10.90
N LEU A 57 9.26 -16.77 11.78
CA LEU A 57 9.41 -15.35 12.06
C LEU A 57 9.86 -14.59 10.80
N TRP A 58 10.78 -15.15 10.02
CA TRP A 58 11.21 -14.57 8.76
C TRP A 58 10.08 -14.53 7.72
N LEU A 59 9.35 -15.62 7.56
CA LEU A 59 8.18 -15.68 6.68
C LEU A 59 7.13 -14.63 7.08
N THR A 60 6.85 -14.52 8.38
CA THR A 60 5.93 -13.54 8.95
C THR A 60 6.39 -12.12 8.65
N LEU A 61 7.68 -11.84 8.82
CA LEU A 61 8.28 -10.54 8.52
C LEU A 61 8.13 -10.19 7.04
N MET A 62 8.49 -11.10 6.13
CA MET A 62 8.34 -10.94 4.68
C MET A 62 6.88 -10.70 4.27
N ALA A 63 5.95 -11.46 4.84
CA ALA A 63 4.53 -11.28 4.59
C ALA A 63 4.02 -9.93 5.12
N SER A 64 4.46 -9.55 6.32
CA SER A 64 4.08 -8.28 6.96
C SER A 64 4.64 -7.08 6.20
N THR A 65 5.89 -7.11 5.74
CA THR A 65 6.46 -6.04 4.92
C THR A 65 5.74 -5.94 3.59
N THR A 66 5.43 -7.06 2.94
CA THR A 66 4.65 -7.09 1.69
C THR A 66 3.26 -6.50 1.90
N LEU A 67 2.59 -6.86 3.01
CA LEU A 67 1.28 -6.33 3.36
C LEU A 67 1.32 -4.82 3.62
N ILE A 68 2.28 -4.35 4.42
CA ILE A 68 2.48 -2.92 4.70
C ILE A 68 2.74 -2.15 3.40
N VAL A 69 3.66 -2.64 2.57
CA VAL A 69 3.97 -2.03 1.28
C VAL A 69 2.73 -2.00 0.39
N THR A 70 1.96 -3.08 0.34
CA THR A 70 0.70 -3.14 -0.43
C THR A 70 -0.31 -2.12 0.08
N VAL A 71 -0.51 -2.03 1.39
CA VAL A 71 -1.40 -1.03 2.01
C VAL A 71 -0.96 0.39 1.64
N ILE A 72 0.34 0.69 1.72
CA ILE A 72 0.89 2.00 1.31
C ILE A 72 0.57 2.28 -0.16
N HIS A 73 0.78 1.32 -1.06
CA HIS A 73 0.46 1.48 -2.48
C HIS A 73 -1.03 1.70 -2.72
N LEU A 74 -1.90 0.99 -1.99
CA LEU A 74 -3.35 1.18 -2.07
C LEU A 74 -3.75 2.58 -1.58
N VAL A 75 -3.18 3.05 -0.46
CA VAL A 75 -3.40 4.42 0.02
C VAL A 75 -3.02 5.42 -1.07
N PHE A 76 -1.84 5.26 -1.69
CA PHE A 76 -1.41 6.15 -2.77
C PHE A 76 -2.30 6.05 -4.01
N ALA A 77 -2.73 4.86 -4.41
CA ALA A 77 -3.63 4.68 -5.53
C ALA A 77 -4.97 5.40 -5.29
N PHE A 78 -5.58 5.22 -4.12
CA PHE A 78 -6.81 5.91 -3.76
C PHE A 78 -6.59 7.43 -3.62
N ALA A 79 -5.49 7.86 -3.01
CA ALA A 79 -5.12 9.27 -2.97
C ALA A 79 -5.11 9.88 -4.37
N HIS A 80 -4.45 9.23 -5.33
CA HIS A 80 -4.41 9.67 -6.72
C HIS A 80 -5.78 9.67 -7.40
N LEU A 81 -6.68 8.75 -7.06
CA LEU A 81 -8.04 8.72 -7.60
C LEU A 81 -8.91 9.87 -7.05
N PHE A 82 -8.80 10.18 -5.76
CA PHE A 82 -9.69 11.14 -5.09
C PHE A 82 -9.18 12.58 -5.08
N VAL A 83 -7.86 12.81 -5.05
CA VAL A 83 -7.27 14.17 -5.08
C VAL A 83 -7.79 15.02 -6.26
N PRO A 84 -7.87 14.50 -7.50
CA PRO A 84 -8.40 15.28 -8.63
C PRO A 84 -9.89 15.64 -8.50
N LEU A 85 -10.67 14.85 -7.75
CA LEU A 85 -12.10 15.06 -7.59
C LEU A 85 -12.39 16.17 -6.56
N TRP A 86 -11.56 16.28 -5.52
CA TRP A 86 -11.77 17.24 -4.44
C TRP A 86 -11.08 18.60 -4.68
N HIS A 87 -9.97 18.61 -5.42
CA HIS A 87 -9.08 19.77 -5.52
C HIS A 87 -8.99 20.39 -6.92
N ARG A 88 -10.11 20.53 -7.65
CA ARG A 88 -10.13 21.19 -8.97
C ARG A 88 -9.51 22.60 -8.94
N ARG A 89 -9.82 23.38 -7.90
CA ARG A 89 -9.27 24.74 -7.71
C ARG A 89 -7.77 24.74 -7.45
N ASP A 90 -7.25 23.75 -6.73
CA ASP A 90 -5.81 23.63 -6.48
C ASP A 90 -5.08 23.12 -7.72
N ARG A 91 -5.72 22.28 -8.54
CA ARG A 91 -5.20 21.86 -9.86
C ARG A 91 -4.99 23.06 -10.79
N ASP A 92 -5.96 23.97 -10.85
CA ASP A 92 -5.84 25.19 -11.65
C ASP A 92 -4.72 26.10 -11.12
N ARG A 93 -4.62 26.24 -9.78
CA ARG A 93 -3.56 26.99 -9.11
C ARG A 93 -2.17 26.40 -9.41
N ILE A 94 -2.00 25.09 -9.31
CA ILE A 94 -0.75 24.38 -9.61
C ILE A 94 -0.39 24.56 -11.09
N THR A 95 -1.36 24.40 -11.99
CA THR A 95 -1.15 24.55 -13.44
C THR A 95 -0.72 25.99 -13.76
N GLY A 96 -1.35 26.99 -13.13
CA GLY A 96 -0.95 28.39 -13.24
C GLY A 96 0.48 28.63 -12.76
N LEU A 97 0.88 28.07 -11.62
CA LEU A 97 2.25 28.19 -11.09
C LEU A 97 3.29 27.53 -12.02
N ILE A 98 2.99 26.35 -12.56
CA ILE A 98 3.86 25.67 -13.55
C ILE A 98 4.02 26.51 -14.81
N ARG A 99 2.91 27.09 -15.30
CA ARG A 99 2.94 27.96 -16.49
C ARG A 99 3.84 29.17 -16.28
N VAL A 100 3.70 29.85 -15.14
CA VAL A 100 4.56 31.01 -14.80
C VAL A 100 6.03 30.61 -14.71
N ILE A 101 6.34 29.47 -14.08
CA ILE A 101 7.72 28.96 -14.01
C ILE A 101 8.26 28.67 -15.41
N ARG A 102 7.46 28.05 -16.29
CA ARG A 102 7.85 27.72 -17.67
C ARG A 102 8.07 28.96 -18.52
N GLU A 103 7.22 29.98 -18.40
CA GLU A 103 7.36 31.26 -19.09
C GLU A 103 8.65 31.97 -18.67
N LYS A 104 8.97 32.00 -17.36
CA LYS A 104 10.21 32.57 -16.85
C LYS A 104 11.45 31.79 -17.31
N ALA A 105 11.40 30.46 -17.29
CA ALA A 105 12.49 29.61 -17.77
C ALA A 105 12.71 29.76 -19.29
N ALA A 106 11.63 29.90 -20.07
CA ALA A 106 11.74 30.14 -21.51
C ALA A 106 12.30 31.54 -21.83
N ALA A 107 11.94 32.55 -21.03
CA ALA A 107 12.48 33.90 -21.19
C ALA A 107 13.97 33.96 -20.85
N HIS A 108 14.44 33.20 -19.86
CA HIS A 108 15.83 33.18 -19.40
C HIS A 108 16.36 31.73 -19.30
N PRO A 109 16.71 31.10 -20.44
CA PRO A 109 17.03 29.66 -20.51
C PRO A 109 18.24 29.25 -19.68
N GLU A 110 19.21 30.15 -19.50
CA GLU A 110 20.42 29.90 -18.71
C GLU A 110 20.27 30.27 -17.23
N GLY A 111 19.14 30.87 -16.86
CA GLY A 111 18.82 31.28 -15.49
C GLY A 111 18.21 30.16 -14.66
N LYS A 112 18.63 30.03 -13.39
CA LYS A 112 17.94 29.15 -12.44
C LYS A 112 16.54 29.70 -12.14
N VAL A 113 15.55 28.80 -12.07
CA VAL A 113 14.21 29.14 -11.57
C VAL A 113 14.34 29.65 -10.13
N PRO A 114 13.71 30.79 -9.76
CA PRO A 114 13.76 31.32 -8.40
C PRO A 114 13.26 30.31 -7.37
N GLU A 115 13.99 30.14 -6.27
CA GLU A 115 13.62 29.20 -5.19
C GLU A 115 12.23 29.50 -4.62
N ALA A 116 11.84 30.78 -4.53
CA ALA A 116 10.53 31.20 -4.06
C ALA A 116 9.38 30.65 -4.93
N ASP A 117 9.58 30.52 -6.25
CA ASP A 117 8.58 29.96 -7.16
C ASP A 117 8.50 28.44 -6.99
N CYS A 118 9.65 27.75 -6.83
CA CYS A 118 9.70 26.32 -6.50
C CYS A 118 9.04 26.01 -5.15
N ARG A 119 9.30 26.84 -4.13
CA ARG A 119 8.71 26.70 -2.80
C ARG A 119 7.20 26.90 -2.84
N ARG A 120 6.71 27.91 -3.57
CA ARG A 120 5.26 28.13 -3.78
C ARG A 120 4.59 26.96 -4.49
N LEU A 121 5.26 26.38 -5.49
CA LEU A 121 4.78 25.18 -6.18
C LEU A 121 4.73 23.98 -5.22
N ALA A 122 5.80 23.74 -4.46
CA ALA A 122 5.85 22.65 -3.47
C ALA A 122 4.75 22.78 -2.41
N THR A 123 4.51 23.97 -1.85
CA THR A 123 3.43 24.21 -0.89
C THR A 123 2.05 23.98 -1.51
N ALA A 124 1.85 24.36 -2.79
CA ALA A 124 0.60 24.11 -3.49
C ALA A 124 0.34 22.60 -3.72
N TYR A 125 1.39 21.77 -3.82
CA TYR A 125 1.28 20.32 -3.90
C TYR A 125 1.13 19.63 -2.53
N TYR A 126 1.70 20.20 -1.47
CA TYR A 126 1.75 19.59 -0.14
C TYR A 126 0.36 19.35 0.46
N PHE A 127 -0.50 20.37 0.45
CA PHE A 127 -1.86 20.26 0.98
C PHE A 127 -2.70 19.20 0.26
N PRO A 128 -2.81 19.19 -1.09
CA PRO A 128 -3.50 18.11 -1.81
C PRO A 128 -2.93 16.72 -1.57
N TRP A 129 -1.61 16.60 -1.38
CA TRP A 129 -0.95 15.32 -1.10
C TRP A 129 -1.32 14.76 0.27
N GLU A 130 -1.26 15.59 1.32
CA GLU A 130 -1.69 15.19 2.68
C GLU A 130 -3.17 14.77 2.70
N HIS A 131 -4.04 15.57 2.06
CA HIS A 131 -5.47 15.26 1.96
C HIS A 131 -5.72 13.97 1.18
N GLY A 132 -4.94 13.72 0.12
CA GLY A 132 -4.98 12.47 -0.62
C GLY A 132 -4.66 11.25 0.23
N ILE A 133 -3.60 11.31 1.04
CA ILE A 133 -3.23 10.20 1.94
C ILE A 133 -4.35 9.95 2.96
N VAL A 134 -4.91 11.00 3.55
CA VAL A 134 -6.03 10.88 4.50
C VAL A 134 -7.24 10.23 3.82
N LEU A 135 -7.61 10.66 2.62
CA LEU A 135 -8.72 10.08 1.86
C LEU A 135 -8.47 8.62 1.48
N GLY A 136 -7.26 8.28 1.04
CA GLY A 136 -6.88 6.90 0.74
C GLY A 136 -6.96 6.00 1.97
N THR A 137 -6.49 6.51 3.11
CA THR A 137 -6.58 5.81 4.40
C THR A 137 -8.02 5.61 4.84
N LEU A 138 -8.85 6.66 4.80
CA LEU A 138 -10.28 6.57 5.15
C LEU A 138 -11.04 5.60 4.24
N THR A 139 -10.72 5.57 2.95
CA THR A 139 -11.33 4.63 2.00
C THR A 139 -10.99 3.19 2.36
N LEU A 140 -9.73 2.90 2.67
CA LEU A 140 -9.32 1.55 3.11
C LEU A 140 -9.98 1.17 4.44
N TRP A 141 -10.11 2.10 5.38
CA TRP A 141 -10.85 1.87 6.62
C TRP A 141 -12.32 1.56 6.37
N MET A 142 -12.99 2.30 5.48
CA MET A 142 -14.38 2.06 5.12
C MET A 142 -14.56 0.71 4.42
N VAL A 143 -13.67 0.34 3.49
CA VAL A 143 -13.68 -0.98 2.84
C VAL A 143 -13.46 -2.09 3.88
N GLY A 144 -12.49 -1.93 4.77
CA GLY A 144 -12.23 -2.88 5.85
C GLY A 144 -13.43 -3.04 6.79
N TYR A 145 -14.09 -1.94 7.15
CA TYR A 145 -15.31 -1.95 7.96
C TYR A 145 -16.48 -2.65 7.24
N LEU A 146 -16.69 -2.35 5.95
CA LEU A 146 -17.73 -3.01 5.15
C LEU A 146 -17.46 -4.51 5.05
N LEU A 147 -16.22 -4.93 4.79
CA LEU A 147 -15.85 -6.34 4.78
C LEU A 147 -16.09 -7.00 6.15
N TYR A 148 -15.71 -6.34 7.24
CA TYR A 148 -15.98 -6.83 8.59
C TYR A 148 -17.48 -7.04 8.82
N THR A 149 -18.30 -6.02 8.58
CA THR A 149 -19.76 -6.10 8.77
C THR A 149 -20.44 -7.15 7.89
N LEU A 150 -19.94 -7.41 6.69
CA LEU A 150 -20.46 -8.46 5.80
C LEU A 150 -20.10 -9.88 6.29
N ILE A 151 -18.94 -10.05 6.93
CA ILE A 151 -18.45 -11.35 7.41
C ILE A 151 -18.97 -11.65 8.83
N THR A 152 -19.29 -10.61 9.62
CA THR A 152 -19.97 -10.73 10.91
C THR A 152 -21.39 -10.17 10.81
N PRO A 153 -22.33 -10.86 10.13
CA PRO A 153 -23.73 -10.49 10.22
C PRO A 153 -24.18 -10.65 11.68
N CYS A 154 -24.80 -9.59 12.23
CA CYS A 154 -25.49 -9.66 13.51
C CYS A 154 -26.62 -10.71 13.49
#